data_AF-A0A1X3GRI6-F1
#
_entry.id   AF-A0A1X3GRI6-F1
#
_cell.length_a   1.000
_cell.length_b   1.000
_cell.length_c   1.000
_cell.angle_alpha   90.00
_cell.angle_beta   90.00
_cell.angle_gamma   90.00
#
_symmetry.space_group_name_H-M   'P 1'
#
loop_
_entity.id
_entity.type
_entity.pdbx_description
1 polymer ?
#
loop_
_entity_poly.entity_id
_entity_poly.type
_entity_poly.pdbx_seq_one_letter_code
_entity_poly.pdbx_strand_id
1 'polypeptide(L)'
;MLAAARGRQLVDRLAALQNEAVEKHTGISRSELGLRVWNAPMAAVASRLGLKKHVLMRICKLYEVPTPPKGYFNTSFANRPIRWTRSVVPG
;
A
#
# COMPACT_ATOMS: atom_id res chain seq x y z
N MET A 1 -26.11 -2.21 19.76
CA MET A 1 -25.26 -2.66 18.62
C MET A 1 -25.29 -1.74 17.38
N LEU A 2 -26.06 -0.64 17.34
CA LEU A 2 -26.16 0.26 16.17
C LEU A 2 -24.91 1.15 15.91
N ALA A 3 -24.19 1.55 16.96
CA ALA A 3 -23.00 2.41 16.80
C ALA A 3 -21.85 1.71 16.04
N ALA A 4 -21.65 0.41 16.30
CA ALA A 4 -20.63 -0.39 15.62
C ALA A 4 -20.94 -0.59 14.13
N ALA A 5 -22.22 -0.66 13.74
CA ALA A 5 -22.63 -0.80 12.35
C ALA A 5 -22.36 0.48 11.54
N ARG A 6 -22.66 1.67 12.09
CA ARG A 6 -22.32 2.95 11.44
C ARG A 6 -20.82 3.14 11.28
N GLY A 7 -20.02 2.73 12.28
CA GLY A 7 -18.57 2.79 12.20
C GLY A 7 -18.01 2.00 11.01
N ARG A 8 -18.50 0.77 10.78
CA ARG A 8 -18.09 -0.06 9.64
C ARG A 8 -18.46 0.58 8.30
N GLN A 9 -19.69 1.07 8.15
CA GLN A 9 -20.14 1.73 6.92
C GLN A 9 -19.29 2.94 6.54
N LEU A 10 -18.84 3.73 7.52
CA LEU A 10 -17.94 4.87 7.29
C LEU A 10 -16.56 4.42 6.82
N VAL A 11 -15.99 3.38 7.43
CA VAL A 11 -14.69 2.82 7.02
C VAL A 11 -14.78 2.25 5.60
N ASP A 12 -15.83 1.50 5.28
CA ASP A 12 -16.04 0.93 3.95
C ASP A 12 -16.15 2.02 2.89
N ARG A 13 -16.91 3.09 3.20
CA ARG A 13 -17.04 4.24 2.31
C ARG A 13 -15.72 4.98 2.11
N LEU A 14 -14.93 5.16 3.17
CA LEU A 14 -13.60 5.77 3.08
C LEU A 14 -12.67 4.93 2.20
N ALA A 15 -12.68 3.60 2.38
CA ALA A 15 -11.88 2.68 1.58
C ALA A 15 -12.26 2.74 0.10
N ALA A 16 -13.55 2.84 -0.23
CA ALA A 16 -14.03 3.02 -1.60
C ALA A 16 -13.52 4.34 -2.21
N LEU A 17 -13.63 5.45 -1.47
CA LEU A 17 -13.13 6.76 -1.93
C LEU A 17 -11.61 6.75 -2.16
N GLN A 18 -10.84 6.08 -1.29
CA GLN A 18 -9.40 5.91 -1.49
C GLN A 18 -9.11 5.09 -2.75
N ASN A 19 -9.87 4.03 -3.01
CA ASN A 19 -9.70 3.21 -4.21
C ASN A 19 -9.99 4.00 -5.50
N GLU A 20 -11.13 4.69 -5.56
CA GLU A 20 -11.53 5.53 -6.69
C GLU A 20 -10.48 6.62 -6.98
N ALA A 21 -9.95 7.26 -5.93
CA ALA A 21 -8.94 8.30 -6.08
C ALA A 21 -7.60 7.74 -6.62
N VAL A 22 -7.17 6.56 -6.16
CA VAL A 22 -5.97 5.89 -6.69
C VAL A 22 -6.17 5.47 -8.15
N GLU A 23 -7.32 4.90 -8.49
CA GLU A 23 -7.67 4.52 -9.86
C GLU A 23 -7.64 5.72 -10.80
N LYS A 24 -8.19 6.86 -10.37
CA LYS A 24 -8.16 8.10 -11.15
C LYS A 24 -6.74 8.58 -11.49
N HIS A 25 -5.76 8.35 -10.61
CA HIS A 25 -4.38 8.80 -10.83
C HIS A 25 -3.48 7.76 -11.50
N THR A 26 -3.77 6.47 -11.33
CA THR A 26 -2.86 5.37 -11.72
C THR A 26 -3.46 4.40 -12.72
N GLY A 27 -4.79 4.45 -12.95
CA GLY A 27 -5.51 3.51 -13.82
C GLY A 27 -5.68 2.10 -13.24
N ILE A 28 -5.27 1.86 -11.99
CA ILE A 28 -5.35 0.56 -11.32
C ILE A 28 -5.87 0.73 -9.89
N SER A 29 -6.44 -0.34 -9.33
CA SER A 29 -6.98 -0.33 -7.97
C SER A 29 -5.89 -0.11 -6.91
N ARG A 30 -6.30 0.38 -5.73
CA ARG A 30 -5.41 0.59 -4.58
C ARG A 30 -4.68 -0.69 -4.17
N SER A 31 -5.38 -1.83 -4.18
CA SER A 31 -4.81 -3.13 -3.83
C SER A 31 -3.77 -3.59 -4.85
N GLU A 32 -4.08 -3.47 -6.14
CA GLU A 32 -3.16 -3.83 -7.23
C GLU A 32 -1.92 -2.94 -7.23
N LEU A 33 -2.07 -1.64 -6.97
CA LEU A 33 -0.95 -0.73 -6.80
C LEU A 33 -0.04 -1.18 -5.65
N GLY A 34 -0.63 -1.57 -4.52
CA GLY A 34 0.10 -2.14 -3.38
C GLY A 34 0.91 -3.37 -3.81
N LEU A 35 0.26 -4.36 -4.43
CA LEU A 35 0.92 -5.58 -4.90
C LEU A 35 2.11 -5.28 -5.83
N ARG A 36 1.95 -4.37 -6.79
CA ARG A 36 3.04 -3.99 -7.70
C ARG A 36 4.22 -3.35 -6.98
N VAL A 37 3.93 -2.48 -6.01
CA VAL A 37 4.94 -1.77 -5.21
C VAL A 37 5.70 -2.73 -4.29
N TRP A 38 5.10 -3.84 -3.86
CA TRP A 38 5.77 -4.89 -3.08
C TRP A 38 6.58 -5.87 -3.94
N ASN A 39 6.20 -6.04 -5.21
CA ASN A 39 6.87 -6.96 -6.14
C ASN A 39 7.99 -6.32 -6.96
N ALA A 40 7.99 -5.00 -7.14
CA ALA A 40 9.00 -4.31 -7.94
C ALA A 40 9.38 -2.93 -7.35
N PRO A 41 10.61 -2.43 -7.62
CA PRO A 41 11.00 -1.09 -7.21
C PRO A 41 10.04 -0.02 -7.74
N MET A 42 9.69 0.97 -6.91
CA MET A 42 8.76 2.05 -7.27
C MET A 42 9.14 2.79 -8.56
N ALA A 43 10.42 2.89 -8.89
CA ALA A 43 10.86 3.50 -10.15
C ALA A 43 10.38 2.71 -11.37
N ALA A 44 10.44 1.37 -11.31
CA ALA A 44 9.95 0.49 -12.36
C ALA A 44 8.43 0.50 -12.44
N VAL A 45 7.74 0.47 -11.29
CA VAL A 45 6.27 0.57 -11.24
C VAL A 45 5.80 1.91 -11.81
N ALA A 46 6.42 3.02 -11.42
CA ALA A 46 6.08 4.34 -11.92
C ALA A 46 6.29 4.45 -13.43
N SER A 47 7.42 3.93 -13.95
CA SER A 47 7.71 3.89 -15.38
C SER A 47 6.63 3.15 -16.18
N ARG A 48 6.18 1.98 -15.69
CA ARG A 48 5.09 1.21 -16.32
C ARG A 48 3.74 1.93 -16.32
N LEU A 49 3.50 2.80 -15.35
CA LEU A 49 2.29 3.61 -15.24
C LEU A 49 2.41 4.97 -15.94
N GLY A 50 3.56 5.27 -16.58
CA GLY A 50 3.80 6.60 -17.18
C GLY A 50 3.96 7.73 -16.16
N LEU A 51 4.24 7.39 -14.89
CA LEU A 51 4.38 8.34 -13.78
C LEU A 51 5.84 8.54 -13.38
N LYS A 52 6.13 9.71 -12.80
CA LYS A 52 7.41 9.93 -12.12
C LYS A 52 7.40 9.29 -10.73
N LYS A 53 8.54 8.73 -10.30
CA LYS A 53 8.68 8.05 -8.98
C LYS A 53 8.16 8.88 -7.80
N HIS A 54 8.46 10.18 -7.75
CA HIS A 54 8.03 11.04 -6.64
C HIS A 54 6.51 11.29 -6.64
N VAL A 55 5.86 11.27 -7.82
CA VAL A 55 4.40 11.34 -7.94
C VAL A 55 3.79 10.06 -7.38
N LEU A 56 4.31 8.89 -7.75
CA LEU A 56 3.87 7.61 -7.22
C LEU A 56 4.02 7.54 -5.70
N MET A 57 5.16 7.99 -5.16
CA MET A 57 5.37 8.06 -3.71
C MET A 57 4.35 8.95 -3.00
N ARG A 58 3.98 10.09 -3.62
CA ARG A 58 2.98 11.01 -3.06
C ARG A 58 1.59 10.39 -3.05
N ILE A 59 1.21 9.71 -4.14
CA ILE A 59 -0.04 8.95 -4.23
C ILE A 59 -0.09 7.88 -3.12
N CYS A 60 0.95 7.06 -2.99
CA CYS A 60 0.99 6.04 -1.94
C CYS A 60 0.88 6.63 -0.53
N LYS A 61 1.50 7.79 -0.28
CA LYS A 61 1.42 8.47 1.02
C LYS A 61 0.03 9.05 1.28
N LEU A 62 -0.61 9.65 0.29
CA LEU A 62 -1.92 10.31 0.43
C LEU A 62 -3.06 9.30 0.62
N TYR A 63 -2.99 8.15 -0.05
CA TYR A 63 -4.03 7.12 -0.02
C TYR A 63 -3.63 5.90 0.82
N GLU A 64 -2.66 6.09 1.70
CA GLU A 64 -2.20 5.10 2.70
C GLU A 64 -1.92 3.72 2.08
N VAL A 65 -1.37 3.69 0.87
CA VAL A 65 -1.00 2.45 0.20
C VAL A 65 0.25 1.91 0.91
N PRO A 66 0.26 0.64 1.35
CA PRO A 66 1.41 0.08 2.03
C PRO A 66 2.61 0.06 1.08
N THR A 67 3.72 0.63 1.51
CA THR A 67 4.96 0.70 0.73
C THR A 67 6.10 -0.02 1.44
N PRO A 68 6.99 -0.70 0.71
CA PRO A 68 8.11 -1.37 1.32
C PRO A 68 9.08 -0.36 1.96
N PRO A 69 9.72 -0.72 3.08
CA PRO A 69 10.69 0.17 3.73
C PRO A 69 11.90 0.43 2.84
N LYS A 70 12.63 1.51 3.14
CA LYS A 70 13.89 1.82 2.44
C LYS A 70 14.85 0.62 2.55
N GLY A 71 15.49 0.27 1.43
CA GLY A 71 16.42 -0.85 1.38
C GLY A 71 15.77 -2.23 1.19
N TYR A 72 14.44 -2.35 1.18
CA TYR A 72 13.75 -3.63 0.95
C TYR A 72 14.24 -4.36 -0.30
N PHE A 73 14.41 -3.65 -1.41
CA PHE A 73 14.90 -4.23 -2.67
C PHE A 73 16.43 -4.35 -2.77
N ASN A 74 17.19 -3.84 -1.80
CA ASN A 74 18.66 -3.92 -1.83
C ASN A 74 19.17 -5.25 -1.27
N THR A 75 18.34 -6.00 -0.55
CA THR A 75 18.68 -7.30 0.02
C THR A 75 18.02 -8.41 -0.79
N SER A 76 18.81 -9.39 -1.22
CA SER A 76 18.31 -10.61 -1.85
C SER A 76 17.29 -11.29 -0.94
N PHE A 77 16.18 -11.77 -1.52
CA PHE A 77 15.14 -12.50 -0.78
C PHE A 77 15.71 -13.67 0.03
N ALA A 78 16.74 -14.35 -0.50
CA ALA A 78 17.42 -15.47 0.18
C ALA A 78 18.10 -15.07 1.49
N ASN A 79 18.49 -13.80 1.65
CA ASN A 79 19.19 -13.30 2.83
C ASN A 79 18.30 -12.49 3.78
N ARG A 80 16.97 -12.55 3.61
CA ARG A 80 16.03 -11.85 4.49
C ARG A 80 15.72 -12.74 5.70
N PRO A 81 16.09 -12.36 6.94
CA PRO A 81 15.66 -13.12 8.10
C PRO A 81 14.14 -13.03 8.19
N ILE A 82 13.46 -14.19 8.17
CA ILE A 82 12.02 -14.27 8.48
C ILE A 82 11.90 -13.97 9.98
N ARG A 83 11.75 -12.68 10.32
CA ARG A 83 11.53 -12.26 11.69
C ARG A 83 10.08 -12.58 12.04
N TRP A 84 9.85 -13.78 12.56
CA TRP A 84 8.64 -14.08 13.33
C TRP A 84 8.70 -13.24 14.61
N THR A 85 8.28 -11.97 14.55
CA THR A 85 7.93 -11.26 15.77
C THR A 85 6.73 -12.00 16.35
N ARG A 86 6.99 -12.91 17.29
CA ARG A 86 5.98 -13.40 18.21
C ARG A 86 5.43 -12.14 18.90
N SER A 87 4.27 -11.66 18.45
CA SER A 87 3.58 -10.56 19.10
C SER A 87 3.23 -11.02 20.50
N VAL A 88 4.07 -10.69 21.48
CA VAL A 88 3.72 -10.85 22.88
C VAL A 88 2.68 -9.77 23.14
N VAL A 89 1.42 -10.16 23.17
CA VAL A 89 0.34 -9.30 23.67
C VAL A 89 0.47 -9.37 25.20
N PRO A 90 0.81 -8.28 25.91
CA PRO A 90 0.71 -8.28 27.36
C PRO A 90 -0.78 -8.24 27.71
N GLY A 91 -1.22 -9.23 28.49
CA GLY A 91 -2.54 -9.28 29.10
C GLY A 91 -2.66 -8.35 30.30
#